data_AF-A0A2W2BW90-F1
#
_entry.id   AF-A0A2W2BW90-F1
#
_cell.length_a   1.000
_cell.length_b   1.000
_cell.length_c   1.000
_cell.angle_alpha   90.00
_cell.angle_beta   90.00
_cell.angle_gamma   90.00
#
_symmetry.space_group_name_H-M   'P 1'
#
loop_
_entity.id
_entity.type
_entity.pdbx_description
1 polymer ?
#
loop_
_entity_poly.entity_id
_entity_poly.type
_entity_poly.pdbx_seq_one_letter_code
_entity_poly.pdbx_strand_id
1 'polypeptide(L)'
;MFCAPDEDEPGDGELTTTCHQSDPLVLNVPCRIGDYQFAAAPLDCYIRDISDDVPAGDPRWEGHPPGDGAVYRCAKLTAVGQGGQPAWGPYRDFWMAEAPGEQPVVVVEPEEVARQILAGMRFEPLAIGLAPRAVEEDPASIGLVGAPVWMWVSNAGPTTWGPVEESARVGGVTVTVTAEVESVTWAMGD
;
A
#
# COMPACT_ATOMS: atom_id res chain seq x y z
N MET A 1 -1.28 -13.68 -20.00
CA MET A 1 -2.70 -13.51 -19.60
C MET A 1 -2.84 -12.08 -19.15
N PHE A 2 -3.78 -11.37 -19.77
CA PHE A 2 -3.84 -9.91 -19.90
C PHE A 2 -4.25 -9.21 -18.59
N CYS A 3 -3.70 -8.02 -18.32
CA CYS A 3 -4.35 -7.03 -17.46
C CYS A 3 -5.32 -6.21 -18.33
N ALA A 4 -6.58 -6.11 -17.88
CA ALA A 4 -7.57 -5.17 -18.39
C ALA A 4 -7.51 -3.86 -17.59
N PRO A 5 -7.92 -2.72 -18.17
CA PRO A 5 -7.82 -1.40 -17.54
C PRO A 5 -8.88 -1.17 -16.47
N ASP A 6 -8.51 -0.44 -15.42
CA ASP A 6 -9.39 0.10 -14.38
C ASP A 6 -10.17 1.32 -14.92
N GLU A 7 -11.46 1.40 -14.61
CA GLU A 7 -12.24 2.64 -14.60
C GLU A 7 -12.64 2.96 -13.15
N ASP A 8 -12.27 4.19 -12.77
CA ASP A 8 -12.85 5.10 -11.76
C ASP A 8 -12.54 4.94 -10.26
N GLU A 9 -11.80 5.96 -9.78
CA GLU A 9 -11.58 6.49 -8.43
C GLU A 9 -12.87 7.11 -7.80
N PRO A 10 -12.92 7.63 -6.53
CA PRO A 10 -11.82 8.11 -5.68
C PRO A 10 -11.91 7.82 -4.16
N GLY A 11 -10.75 7.89 -3.48
CA GLY A 11 -10.65 7.91 -2.02
C GLY A 11 -9.20 8.01 -1.56
N ASP A 12 -8.78 9.24 -1.27
CA ASP A 12 -7.60 9.74 -0.56
C ASP A 12 -6.80 8.72 0.28
N GLY A 13 -6.03 7.89 -0.41
CA GLY A 13 -4.91 7.12 0.11
C GLY A 13 -3.80 7.21 -0.92
N GLU A 14 -2.77 8.00 -0.64
CA GLU A 14 -1.65 8.25 -1.55
C GLU A 14 -1.11 6.91 -2.07
N LEU A 15 -1.35 6.64 -3.36
CA LEU A 15 -0.94 5.44 -4.07
C LEU A 15 0.58 5.34 -4.03
N THR A 16 1.10 4.69 -3.01
CA THR A 16 2.53 4.46 -2.85
C THR A 16 2.92 3.32 -3.76
N THR A 17 3.49 3.64 -4.92
CA THR A 17 4.11 2.61 -5.75
C THR A 17 5.29 2.03 -4.97
N THR A 18 5.49 0.71 -5.04
CA THR A 18 6.64 0.07 -4.35
C THR A 18 7.98 0.40 -5.00
N CYS A 19 7.98 1.02 -6.19
CA CYS A 19 9.17 1.52 -6.86
C CYS A 19 9.40 2.99 -6.52
N HIS A 20 10.50 3.26 -5.83
CA HIS A 20 10.89 4.60 -5.42
C HIS A 20 12.28 4.92 -5.99
N GLN A 21 12.37 5.99 -6.78
CA GLN A 21 13.65 6.59 -7.16
C GLN A 21 14.14 7.47 -6.02
N SER A 22 15.42 7.39 -5.69
CA SER A 22 16.04 8.20 -4.62
C SER A 22 16.25 9.65 -5.08
N ASP A 23 15.18 10.30 -5.56
CA ASP A 23 15.09 11.69 -5.96
C ASP A 23 13.91 12.34 -5.21
N PRO A 24 14.16 13.35 -4.36
CA PRO A 24 13.10 13.99 -3.55
C PRO A 24 12.07 14.75 -4.39
N LEU A 25 12.32 14.97 -5.69
CA LEU A 25 11.41 15.66 -6.60
C LEU A 25 10.44 14.70 -7.31
N VAL A 26 10.63 13.38 -7.20
CA VAL A 26 9.84 12.38 -7.91
C VAL A 26 9.48 11.20 -7.00
N LEU A 27 8.37 11.34 -6.29
CA LEU A 27 7.78 10.30 -5.43
C LEU A 27 6.75 9.47 -6.20
N ASN A 28 6.54 8.21 -5.77
CA ASN A 28 5.50 7.30 -6.29
C ASN A 28 5.56 7.06 -7.81
N VAL A 29 6.71 6.56 -8.30
CA VAL A 29 6.92 6.30 -9.73
C VAL A 29 6.52 4.88 -10.14
N PRO A 30 5.95 4.67 -11.33
CA PRO A 30 5.58 3.33 -11.79
C PRO A 30 6.81 2.45 -12.04
N CYS A 31 6.75 1.17 -11.70
CA CYS A 31 7.88 0.25 -11.89
C CYS A 31 8.29 0.04 -13.36
N ARG A 32 7.42 0.39 -14.31
CA ARG A 32 7.68 0.30 -15.75
C ARG A 32 7.07 1.48 -16.49
N ILE A 33 7.82 2.05 -17.44
CA ILE A 33 7.39 3.15 -18.30
C ILE A 33 7.78 2.80 -19.74
N GLY A 34 6.83 2.28 -20.53
CA GLY A 34 7.12 1.72 -21.85
C GLY A 34 8.12 0.56 -21.75
N ASP A 35 9.25 0.69 -22.45
CA ASP A 35 10.35 -0.30 -22.45
C ASP A 35 11.35 -0.09 -21.32
N TYR A 36 11.14 0.93 -20.49
CA TYR A 36 11.96 1.20 -19.32
C TYR A 36 11.43 0.46 -18.09
N GLN A 37 12.31 -0.22 -17.37
CA GLN A 37 12.02 -0.86 -16.09
C GLN A 37 12.83 -0.18 -14.98
N PHE A 38 12.24 0.04 -13.81
CA PHE A 38 13.00 0.60 -12.70
C PHE A 38 13.97 -0.46 -12.13
N ALA A 39 15.25 -0.09 -12.02
CA ALA A 39 16.28 -0.83 -11.32
C ALA A 39 16.58 -0.12 -10.01
N ALA A 40 16.30 -0.80 -8.90
CA ALA A 40 16.57 -0.30 -7.56
C ALA A 40 18.08 -0.16 -7.29
N ALA A 41 18.46 0.12 -6.04
CA ALA A 41 19.86 0.15 -5.64
C ALA A 41 20.59 -1.13 -6.10
N PRO A 42 21.82 -1.02 -6.65
CA PRO A 42 22.66 0.18 -6.66
C PRO A 42 22.46 1.13 -7.85
N LEU A 43 21.62 0.79 -8.84
CA LEU A 43 21.47 1.58 -10.07
C LEU A 43 20.58 2.81 -9.87
N ASP A 44 19.49 2.68 -9.12
CA ASP A 44 18.55 3.78 -8.79
C ASP A 44 18.09 4.57 -10.03
N CYS A 45 17.70 3.86 -11.09
CA CYS A 45 17.30 4.45 -12.37
C CYS A 45 16.41 3.54 -13.18
N TYR A 46 15.83 4.08 -14.25
CA TYR A 46 15.11 3.30 -15.25
C TYR A 46 16.07 2.77 -16.30
N ILE A 47 16.07 1.46 -16.49
CA ILE A 47 16.88 0.76 -17.47
C ILE A 47 16.06 0.36 -18.69
N ARG A 48 16.68 0.41 -19.87
CA ARG A 48 16.14 -0.13 -21.13
C ARG A 48 17.25 -0.84 -21.89
N ASP A 49 16.97 -2.01 -22.44
CA ASP A 49 17.90 -2.69 -23.36
C ASP A 49 18.00 -1.88 -24.65
N ILE A 50 19.22 -1.52 -25.05
CA ILE A 50 19.51 -0.77 -26.26
C ILE A 50 20.43 -1.54 -27.20
N SER A 51 20.64 -2.84 -26.97
CA SER A 51 21.62 -3.65 -27.69
C SER A 51 21.43 -3.63 -29.21
N ASP A 52 20.18 -3.61 -29.68
CA ASP A 52 19.85 -3.52 -31.10
C ASP A 52 20.32 -2.21 -31.75
N ASP A 53 20.45 -1.14 -30.96
CA ASP A 53 20.90 0.19 -31.39
C ASP A 53 22.44 0.35 -31.29
N VAL A 54 23.17 -0.67 -30.81
CA VAL A 54 24.63 -0.60 -30.57
C VAL A 54 25.38 -1.53 -31.51
N PRO A 55 26.11 -1.00 -32.52
CA PRO A 55 26.90 -1.82 -33.43
C PRO A 55 27.97 -2.66 -32.72
N ALA A 56 28.29 -3.82 -33.28
CA ALA A 56 29.38 -4.66 -32.77
C ALA A 56 30.71 -3.89 -32.74
N GLY A 57 31.45 -3.98 -31.63
CA GLY A 57 32.72 -3.28 -31.44
C GLY A 57 32.61 -1.83 -30.96
N ASP A 58 31.38 -1.33 -30.72
CA ASP A 58 31.18 -0.05 -30.03
C ASP A 58 31.78 -0.10 -28.61
N PRO A 59 32.43 0.98 -28.12
CA PRO A 59 33.00 1.02 -26.78
C PRO A 59 32.01 0.70 -25.64
N ARG A 60 30.70 0.91 -25.85
CA ARG A 60 29.65 0.58 -24.89
C ARG A 60 29.50 -0.92 -24.64
N TRP A 61 30.08 -1.77 -25.48
CA TRP A 61 30.19 -3.21 -25.22
C TRP A 61 31.32 -3.56 -24.23
N GLU A 62 32.14 -2.59 -23.80
CA GLU A 62 33.24 -2.78 -22.85
C GLU A 62 34.23 -3.90 -23.25
N GLY A 63 34.36 -4.15 -24.56
CA GLY A 63 35.24 -5.20 -25.11
C GLY A 63 34.57 -6.57 -25.24
N HIS A 64 33.31 -6.71 -24.85
CA HIS A 64 32.53 -7.94 -25.04
C HIS A 64 31.89 -8.00 -26.43
N PRO A 65 31.74 -9.19 -27.03
CA PRO A 65 30.97 -9.34 -28.26
C PRO A 65 29.45 -9.24 -27.99
N PRO A 66 28.66 -8.77 -28.97
CA PRO A 66 27.20 -8.89 -28.89
C PRO A 66 26.78 -10.35 -28.69
N GLY A 67 25.89 -10.60 -27.71
CA GLY A 67 25.43 -11.94 -27.35
C GLY A 67 26.04 -12.50 -26.06
N ASP A 68 27.17 -11.96 -25.57
CA ASP A 68 27.72 -12.28 -24.25
C ASP A 68 27.05 -11.50 -23.10
N GLY A 69 26.10 -10.63 -23.45
CA GLY A 69 25.38 -9.74 -22.56
C GLY A 69 24.57 -8.72 -23.35
N ALA A 70 24.10 -7.69 -22.67
CA ALA A 70 23.31 -6.60 -23.27
C ALA A 70 23.84 -5.23 -22.82
N VAL A 71 23.65 -4.23 -23.69
CA VAL A 71 23.93 -2.83 -23.36
C VAL A 71 22.63 -2.19 -22.89
N TYR A 72 22.67 -1.61 -21.69
CA TYR A 72 21.51 -0.97 -21.08
C TYR A 72 21.70 0.54 -20.99
N ARG A 73 20.61 1.27 -21.19
CA ARG A 73 20.49 2.68 -20.89
C ARG A 73 19.83 2.87 -19.53
N CYS A 74 20.54 3.48 -18.58
CA CYS A 74 20.05 3.89 -17.28
C CYS A 74 19.74 5.41 -17.28
N ALA A 75 18.48 5.78 -17.13
CA ALA A 75 18.00 7.16 -17.10
C ALA A 75 17.17 7.44 -15.84
N LYS A 76 17.33 8.63 -15.26
CA LYS A 76 16.45 9.08 -14.17
C LYS A 76 15.21 9.77 -14.73
N LEU A 77 14.11 9.68 -13.99
CA LEU A 77 12.89 10.39 -14.34
C LEU A 77 13.00 11.77 -13.69
N THR A 78 12.89 12.84 -14.46
CA THR A 78 13.05 14.21 -13.92
C THR A 78 11.74 14.96 -13.78
N ALA A 79 10.72 14.55 -14.54
CA ALA A 79 9.35 15.04 -14.41
C ALA A 79 8.39 14.10 -15.14
N VAL A 80 7.10 14.20 -14.83
CA VAL A 80 6.02 13.67 -15.66
C VAL A 80 5.26 14.87 -16.22
N GLY A 81 5.29 15.04 -17.54
CA GLY A 81 4.64 16.17 -18.22
C GLY A 81 3.11 16.08 -18.16
N GLN A 82 2.43 17.19 -18.49
CA GLN A 82 0.97 17.18 -18.62
C GLN A 82 0.56 16.21 -19.73
N GLY A 83 -0.16 15.15 -19.37
CA GLY A 83 -0.49 14.03 -20.26
C GLY A 83 0.25 12.72 -19.97
N GLY A 84 1.01 12.63 -18.86
CA GLY A 84 1.62 11.38 -18.41
C GLY A 84 2.92 11.01 -19.16
N GLN A 85 3.45 11.92 -19.98
CA GLN A 85 4.68 11.66 -20.73
C GLN A 85 5.91 11.80 -19.81
N PRO A 86 6.79 10.78 -19.74
CA PRO A 86 7.98 10.84 -18.92
C PRO A 86 9.00 11.82 -19.52
N ALA A 87 9.49 12.75 -18.71
CA ALA A 87 10.68 13.53 -19.03
C ALA A 87 11.90 12.83 -18.43
N TRP A 88 12.77 12.33 -19.30
CA TRP A 88 13.99 11.63 -18.93
C TRP A 88 15.15 12.62 -18.73
N GLY A 89 15.88 12.45 -17.63
CA GLY A 89 17.10 13.19 -17.36
C GLY A 89 18.31 12.66 -18.13
N PRO A 90 19.52 13.10 -17.76
CA PRO A 90 20.76 12.52 -18.26
C PRO A 90 20.77 11.00 -18.05
N TYR A 91 21.31 10.29 -19.03
CA TYR A 91 21.41 8.84 -19.01
C TYR A 91 22.86 8.38 -19.07
N ARG A 92 23.10 7.16 -18.61
CA ARG A 92 24.36 6.44 -18.80
C ARG A 92 24.06 5.12 -19.48
N ASP A 93 24.82 4.82 -20.51
CA ASP A 93 24.83 3.50 -21.15
C ASP A 93 25.93 2.66 -20.51
N PHE A 94 25.68 1.38 -20.29
CA PHE A 94 26.63 0.45 -19.66
C PHE A 94 26.33 -0.99 -20.09
N TRP A 95 27.36 -1.82 -20.13
CA TRP A 95 27.20 -3.24 -20.47
C TRP A 95 26.96 -4.07 -19.21
N MET A 96 26.17 -5.14 -19.34
CA MET A 96 26.05 -6.19 -18.33
C MET A 96 25.97 -7.56 -18.96
N ALA A 97 26.62 -8.54 -18.33
CA ALA A 97 26.57 -9.94 -18.72
C ALA A 97 25.18 -10.55 -18.53
N GLU A 98 24.48 -10.12 -17.49
CA GLU A 98 23.14 -10.58 -17.13
C GLU A 98 22.22 -9.37 -16.99
N ALA A 99 20.95 -9.52 -17.40
CA ALA A 99 19.95 -8.50 -17.11
C ALA A 99 19.95 -8.23 -15.60
N PRO A 100 19.91 -6.96 -15.16
CA PRO A 100 19.84 -6.66 -13.73
C PRO A 100 18.56 -7.32 -13.25
N GLY A 101 18.73 -8.26 -12.31
CA GLY A 101 17.73 -9.29 -12.04
C GLY A 101 16.32 -8.70 -11.98
N GLU A 102 15.36 -9.42 -12.58
CA GLU A 102 13.95 -9.22 -12.28
C GLU A 102 13.86 -8.95 -10.78
N GLN A 103 13.38 -7.75 -10.42
CA GLN A 103 13.28 -7.39 -9.03
C GLN A 103 12.59 -8.55 -8.32
N PRO A 104 13.07 -8.98 -7.14
CA PRO A 104 12.35 -9.99 -6.39
C PRO A 104 10.92 -9.48 -6.29
N VAL A 105 9.99 -10.22 -6.89
CA VAL A 105 8.57 -10.00 -6.68
C VAL A 105 8.44 -9.97 -5.17
N VAL A 106 8.12 -8.81 -4.61
CA VAL A 106 7.88 -8.71 -3.18
C VAL A 106 6.61 -9.52 -2.96
N VAL A 107 6.79 -10.80 -2.61
CA VAL A 107 5.72 -11.68 -2.17
C VAL A 107 5.36 -11.15 -0.79
N VAL A 108 4.43 -10.22 -0.76
CA VAL A 108 3.87 -9.75 0.50
C VAL A 108 2.85 -10.79 0.92
N GLU A 109 3.15 -11.47 2.02
CA GLU A 109 2.23 -12.41 2.66
C GLU A 109 0.94 -11.65 3.04
N PRO A 110 -0.24 -12.02 2.50
CA PRO A 110 -1.48 -11.31 2.77
C PRO A 110 -1.82 -11.23 4.26
N GLU A 111 -1.39 -12.23 5.04
CA GLU A 111 -1.55 -12.24 6.49
C GLU A 111 -0.78 -11.10 7.16
N GLU A 112 0.42 -10.76 6.69
CA GLU A 112 1.20 -9.67 7.27
C GLU A 112 0.55 -8.31 6.95
N VAL A 113 -0.01 -8.14 5.75
CA VAL A 113 -0.80 -6.96 5.39
C VAL A 113 -2.05 -6.86 6.28
N ALA A 114 -2.76 -7.97 6.49
CA ALA A 114 -3.93 -7.98 7.36
C ALA A 114 -3.58 -7.59 8.80
N ARG A 115 -2.46 -8.08 9.35
CA ARG A 115 -1.98 -7.68 10.69
C ARG A 115 -1.60 -6.19 10.76
N GLN A 116 -1.01 -5.65 9.70
CA GLN A 116 -0.66 -4.22 9.64
C GLN A 116 -1.91 -3.34 9.59
N ILE A 117 -2.90 -3.69 8.77
CA ILE A 117 -4.21 -3.01 8.74
C ILE A 117 -4.84 -3.07 10.14
N LEU A 118 -4.92 -4.26 10.74
CA LEU A 118 -5.49 -4.44 12.07
C LEU A 118 -4.76 -3.62 13.15
N ALA A 119 -3.44 -3.50 13.07
CA ALA A 119 -2.66 -2.69 14.00
C ALA A 119 -2.87 -1.17 13.82
N GLY A 120 -3.30 -0.74 12.62
CA GLY A 120 -3.64 0.65 12.31
C GLY A 120 -5.07 1.05 12.69
N MET A 121 -5.99 0.07 12.77
CA MET A 121 -7.38 0.30 13.13
C MET A 121 -7.51 0.95 14.50
N ARG A 122 -8.36 1.99 14.58
CA ARG A 122 -8.63 2.71 15.82
C ARG A 122 -10.05 2.44 16.29
N PHE A 123 -10.16 2.00 17.53
CA PHE A 123 -11.43 1.78 18.22
C PHE A 123 -11.61 2.79 19.34
N GLU A 124 -12.85 3.22 19.52
CA GLU A 124 -13.26 4.11 20.60
C GLU A 124 -13.89 3.31 21.74
N PRO A 125 -13.75 3.77 23.01
CA PRO A 125 -14.37 3.09 24.13
C PRO A 125 -15.90 3.00 24.01
N LEU A 126 -16.45 1.85 24.44
CA LEU A 126 -17.88 1.68 24.62
C LEU A 126 -18.40 2.54 25.77
N ALA A 127 -19.54 3.17 25.56
CA ALA A 127 -20.34 3.79 26.61
C ALA A 127 -21.52 2.89 26.97
N ILE A 128 -21.73 2.66 28.26
CA ILE A 128 -22.85 1.85 28.77
C ILE A 128 -24.09 2.72 28.82
N GLY A 129 -25.19 2.23 28.27
CA GLY A 129 -26.54 2.71 28.57
C GLY A 129 -27.20 1.78 29.58
N LEU A 130 -27.84 2.36 30.60
CA LEU A 130 -28.48 1.64 31.71
C LEU A 130 -29.92 2.12 31.91
N ALA A 131 -30.84 1.19 32.15
CA ALA A 131 -32.19 1.49 32.61
C ALA A 131 -32.58 0.56 33.77
N PRO A 132 -32.84 1.09 35.00
CA PRO A 132 -32.75 2.51 35.40
C PRO A 132 -31.31 3.06 35.33
N ARG A 133 -31.17 4.39 35.19
CA ARG A 133 -29.85 5.07 35.17
C ARG A 133 -29.13 4.88 36.50
N ALA A 134 -27.81 4.92 36.47
CA ALA A 134 -26.98 4.83 37.67
C ALA A 134 -27.25 6.02 38.62
N VAL A 135 -27.22 5.80 39.93
CA VAL A 135 -27.53 6.83 40.93
C VAL A 135 -26.49 7.94 40.97
N GLU A 136 -25.26 7.64 40.51
CA GLU A 136 -24.17 8.58 40.32
C GLU A 136 -24.45 9.58 39.18
N GLU A 137 -25.21 9.14 38.16
CA GLU A 137 -25.61 9.97 37.02
C GLU A 137 -26.94 10.69 37.27
N ASP A 138 -27.89 10.03 37.94
CA ASP A 138 -29.20 10.56 38.27
C ASP A 138 -29.63 10.11 39.67
N PRO A 139 -29.48 10.97 40.71
CA PRO A 139 -29.87 10.65 42.08
C PRO A 139 -31.37 10.38 42.25
N ALA A 140 -32.22 10.77 41.28
CA ALA A 140 -33.64 10.51 41.27
C ALA A 140 -34.03 9.22 40.52
N SER A 141 -33.04 8.48 39.99
CA SER A 141 -33.26 7.19 39.34
C SER A 141 -33.78 6.14 40.33
N ILE A 142 -34.82 5.41 39.95
CA ILE A 142 -35.47 4.41 40.80
C ILE A 142 -35.53 3.06 40.06
N GLY A 143 -34.99 2.01 40.69
CA GLY A 143 -35.19 0.63 40.27
C GLY A 143 -36.36 -0.03 41.00
N LEU A 144 -37.18 -0.78 40.27
CA LEU A 144 -38.26 -1.59 40.86
C LEU A 144 -37.77 -3.01 41.14
N VAL A 145 -38.01 -3.51 42.34
CA VAL A 145 -37.69 -4.91 42.69
C VAL A 145 -38.49 -5.87 41.81
N GLY A 146 -37.79 -6.79 41.14
CA GLY A 146 -38.39 -7.76 40.22
C GLY A 146 -38.55 -7.26 38.78
N ALA A 147 -38.20 -6.01 38.48
CA ALA A 147 -38.09 -5.53 37.10
C ALA A 147 -36.68 -5.81 36.53
N PRO A 148 -36.55 -6.07 35.22
CA PRO A 148 -35.25 -6.25 34.58
C PRO A 148 -34.46 -4.93 34.53
N VAL A 149 -33.14 -5.04 34.66
CA VAL A 149 -32.21 -3.97 34.31
C VAL A 149 -31.79 -4.16 32.86
N TRP A 150 -31.93 -3.11 32.04
CA TRP A 150 -31.50 -3.14 30.64
C TRP A 150 -30.14 -2.49 30.49
N MET A 151 -29.28 -3.10 29.68
CA MET A 151 -27.96 -2.61 29.33
C MET A 151 -27.76 -2.64 27.81
N TRP A 152 -27.13 -1.61 27.27
CA TRP A 152 -26.80 -1.53 25.84
C TRP A 152 -25.56 -0.66 25.65
N VAL A 153 -25.03 -0.63 24.43
CA VAL A 153 -24.00 0.33 24.03
C VAL A 153 -24.69 1.62 23.59
N SER A 154 -24.54 2.68 24.38
CA SER A 154 -25.22 3.95 24.14
C SER A 154 -24.59 4.78 23.02
N ASN A 155 -23.31 4.56 22.72
CA ASN A 155 -22.57 5.20 21.64
C ASN A 155 -22.29 4.25 20.46
N ALA A 156 -23.21 3.33 20.14
CA ALA A 156 -23.00 2.33 19.10
C ALA A 156 -22.80 2.99 17.72
N GLY A 157 -21.65 2.72 17.10
CA GLY A 157 -21.23 3.24 15.80
C GLY A 157 -20.07 2.41 15.25
N PRO A 158 -19.51 2.77 14.08
CA PRO A 158 -18.48 1.97 13.42
C PRO A 158 -17.28 1.70 14.33
N THR A 159 -16.65 2.73 14.89
CA THR A 159 -15.43 2.59 15.71
C THR A 159 -15.69 2.13 17.15
N THR A 160 -16.93 2.04 17.59
CA THR A 160 -17.30 1.61 18.96
C THR A 160 -17.92 0.21 18.97
N TRP A 161 -18.86 -0.08 18.07
CA TRP A 161 -19.60 -1.35 18.00
C TRP A 161 -19.32 -2.17 16.72
N GLY A 162 -18.98 -1.48 15.63
CA GLY A 162 -18.67 -2.12 14.34
C GLY A 162 -19.90 -2.46 13.48
N PRO A 163 -19.65 -3.07 12.30
CA PRO A 163 -18.32 -3.44 11.80
C PRO A 163 -17.46 -2.22 11.39
N VAL A 164 -16.14 -2.36 11.51
CA VAL A 164 -15.15 -1.46 10.89
C VAL A 164 -14.46 -2.22 9.77
N GLU A 165 -14.40 -1.62 8.59
CA GLU A 165 -13.69 -2.19 7.46
C GLU A 165 -12.54 -1.28 7.04
N GLU A 166 -11.36 -1.85 6.90
CA GLU A 166 -10.23 -1.20 6.26
C GLU A 166 -9.63 -2.14 5.21
N SER A 167 -9.11 -1.56 4.14
CA SER A 167 -8.49 -2.34 3.06
C SER A 167 -7.18 -1.73 2.63
N ALA A 168 -6.26 -2.59 2.20
CA ALA A 168 -5.02 -2.18 1.57
C ALA A 168 -4.79 -3.03 0.32
N ARG A 169 -4.18 -2.43 -0.69
CA ARG A 169 -3.82 -3.10 -1.94
C ARG A 169 -2.31 -3.21 -2.04
N VAL A 170 -1.81 -4.45 -2.17
CA VAL A 170 -0.37 -4.73 -2.24
C VAL A 170 -0.13 -5.80 -3.28
N GLY A 171 0.78 -5.56 -4.23
CA GLY A 171 1.15 -6.55 -5.26
C GLY A 171 -0.01 -7.00 -6.15
N GLY A 172 -1.05 -6.17 -6.31
CA GLY A 172 -2.26 -6.51 -7.09
C GLY A 172 -3.32 -7.31 -6.32
N VAL A 173 -3.05 -7.67 -5.06
CA VAL A 173 -4.03 -8.28 -4.15
C VAL A 173 -4.64 -7.19 -3.28
N THR A 174 -5.97 -7.18 -3.17
CA THR A 174 -6.69 -6.35 -2.19
C THR A 174 -6.95 -7.19 -0.96
N VAL A 175 -6.47 -6.73 0.19
CA VAL A 175 -6.74 -7.32 1.49
C VAL A 175 -7.73 -6.42 2.21
N THR A 176 -8.88 -6.97 2.59
CA THR A 176 -9.89 -6.28 3.40
C THR A 176 -9.94 -6.95 4.76
N VAL A 177 -9.85 -6.15 5.81
CA VAL A 177 -10.02 -6.58 7.20
C VAL A 177 -11.33 -5.99 7.70
N THR A 178 -12.23 -6.86 8.18
CA THR A 178 -13.48 -6.48 8.83
C THR A 178 -13.38 -6.84 10.30
N ALA A 179 -13.48 -5.84 11.18
CA ALA A 179 -13.51 -6.03 12.62
C ALA A 179 -14.96 -6.00 13.12
N GLU A 180 -15.37 -7.08 13.80
CA GLU A 180 -16.71 -7.26 14.37
C GLU A 180 -16.64 -7.55 15.86
N VAL A 181 -17.56 -6.99 16.65
CA VAL A 181 -17.68 -7.31 18.07
C VAL A 181 -18.30 -8.69 18.23
N GLU A 182 -17.53 -9.63 18.79
CA GLU A 182 -18.02 -10.98 19.09
C GLU A 182 -18.88 -11.02 20.36
N SER A 183 -18.44 -10.35 21.43
CA SER A 183 -19.17 -10.33 22.70
C SER A 183 -18.82 -9.10 23.55
N VAL A 184 -19.72 -8.77 24.48
CA VAL A 184 -19.48 -7.79 25.54
C VAL A 184 -19.76 -8.43 26.88
N THR A 185 -18.85 -8.22 27.82
CA THR A 185 -19.05 -8.59 29.22
C THR A 185 -19.08 -7.34 30.08
N TRP A 186 -20.16 -7.17 30.84
CA TRP A 186 -20.32 -6.07 31.79
C TRP A 186 -19.95 -6.56 33.19
N ALA A 187 -18.96 -5.94 33.83
CA ALA A 187 -18.62 -6.20 35.22
C ALA A 187 -19.39 -5.21 36.12
N MET A 188 -20.44 -5.69 36.77
CA MET A 188 -21.34 -4.86 37.57
C MET A 188 -20.88 -4.67 39.04
N GLY A 189 -19.74 -5.26 39.40
CA GLY A 189 -19.26 -5.32 40.79
C GLY A 189 -20.06 -6.28 41.68
N ASP A 190 -19.55 -6.51 42.88
CA ASP A 190 -20.31 -6.97 44.05
C ASP A 190 -20.62 -5.75 44.95
#